data_AF-A0A1G7L3T8-F1
#
_entry.id   AF-A0A1G7L3T8-F1
#
_cell.length_a   1.000
_cell.length_b   1.000
_cell.length_c   1.000
_cell.angle_alpha   90.00
_cell.angle_beta   90.00
_cell.angle_gamma   90.00
#
_symmetry.space_group_name_H-M   'P 1'
#
loop_
_entity.id
_entity.type
_entity.pdbx_description
1 polymer ?
#
loop_
_entity_poly.entity_id
_entity_poly.type
_entity_poly.pdbx_seq_one_letter_code
_entity_poly.pdbx_strand_id
1 'polypeptide(L)'
;MPRRTTKKERGVFEKDPGSEIWWIRYTIDGRERREKVGRKKDASDLYKIRNADALRGVKLPSNMKSRGVKFEALGKHALEWYIEHGRKDIKNFRIRMNIILKDFGERVADEIKPSEIDAWLKEHDWSPATKNRYKNVFGT
;
A
#
# COMPACT_ATOMS: atom_id res chain seq x y z
N MET A 1 -46.59 22.27 -8.09
CA MET A 1 -46.01 21.28 -7.16
C MET A 1 -45.00 21.99 -6.26
N PRO A 2 -45.05 21.85 -4.93
CA PRO A 2 -44.06 22.49 -4.06
C PRO A 2 -42.68 21.87 -4.29
N ARG A 3 -41.68 22.70 -4.64
CA ARG A 3 -40.28 22.27 -4.79
C ARG A 3 -39.82 21.66 -3.47
N ARG A 4 -39.43 20.38 -3.48
CA ARG A 4 -38.76 19.74 -2.34
C ARG A 4 -37.55 20.61 -1.96
N THR A 5 -37.62 21.25 -0.81
CA THR A 5 -36.52 22.00 -0.22
C THR A 5 -35.45 21.00 0.21
N THR A 6 -34.57 20.62 -0.74
CA THR A 6 -33.44 19.75 -0.42
C THR A 6 -32.60 20.45 0.65
N LYS A 7 -32.40 19.79 1.79
CA LYS A 7 -31.49 20.28 2.84
C LYS A 7 -30.16 20.61 2.17
N LYS A 8 -29.65 21.83 2.39
CA LYS A 8 -28.36 22.25 1.87
C LYS A 8 -27.28 21.41 2.55
N GLU A 9 -26.74 20.43 1.84
CA GLU A 9 -25.59 19.68 2.30
C GLU A 9 -24.38 20.62 2.34
N ARG A 10 -23.80 20.82 3.53
CA ARG A 10 -22.62 21.67 3.71
C ARG A 10 -21.49 21.09 2.84
N GLY A 11 -20.83 21.95 2.06
CA GLY A 11 -19.69 21.56 1.23
C GLY A 11 -20.04 21.02 -0.16
N VAL A 12 -21.32 20.79 -0.49
CA VAL A 12 -21.74 20.32 -1.83
C VAL A 12 -22.62 21.39 -2.48
N PHE A 13 -22.21 21.92 -3.64
CA PHE A 13 -22.89 23.05 -4.27
C PHE A 13 -22.75 23.06 -5.79
N GLU A 14 -23.69 23.72 -6.46
CA GLU A 14 -23.55 24.10 -7.88
C GLU A 14 -22.86 25.45 -7.95
N LYS A 15 -21.80 25.57 -8.78
CA LYS A 15 -21.13 26.85 -8.99
C LYS A 15 -22.04 27.80 -9.78
N ASP A 16 -22.68 27.27 -10.82
CA ASP A 16 -23.67 27.95 -11.64
C ASP A 16 -25.02 27.23 -11.44
N PRO A 17 -26.03 27.86 -10.79
CA PRO A 17 -27.31 27.22 -10.50
C PRO A 17 -27.99 26.69 -11.77
N GLY A 18 -28.39 25.41 -11.75
CA GLY A 18 -29.04 24.77 -12.90
C GLY A 18 -28.07 24.24 -13.98
N SER A 19 -26.75 24.32 -13.75
CA SER A 19 -25.75 23.70 -14.63
C SER A 19 -25.67 22.17 -14.51
N GLU A 20 -26.31 21.58 -13.50
CA GLU A 20 -26.15 20.17 -13.10
C GLU A 20 -24.69 19.75 -12.83
N ILE A 21 -23.77 20.72 -12.70
CA ILE A 21 -22.37 20.50 -12.38
C ILE A 21 -22.17 20.85 -10.91
N TRP A 22 -22.10 19.80 -10.11
CA TRP A 22 -21.88 19.85 -8.69
C TRP A 22 -20.39 19.83 -8.37
N TRP A 23 -20.04 20.66 -7.41
CA TRP A 23 -18.73 20.82 -6.83
C TRP A 23 -18.77 20.44 -5.36
N ILE A 24 -17.65 19.95 -4.87
CA ILE A 24 -17.42 19.76 -3.44
C ILE A 24 -16.37 20.75 -2.94
N ARG A 25 -16.53 21.18 -1.69
CA ARG A 25 -15.58 22.00 -0.94
C ARG A 25 -15.29 21.33 0.38
N TYR A 26 -14.02 21.04 0.64
CA TYR A 26 -13.54 20.42 1.86
C TYR A 26 -12.20 21.02 2.27
N THR A 27 -11.81 20.82 3.52
CA THR A 27 -10.54 21.32 4.07
C THR A 27 -9.62 20.15 4.37
N ILE A 28 -8.38 20.23 3.93
CA ILE A 28 -7.33 19.27 4.24
C ILE A 28 -6.06 20.05 4.61
N ASP A 29 -5.40 19.68 5.71
CA ASP A 29 -4.20 20.35 6.21
C ASP A 29 -4.34 21.87 6.34
N GLY A 30 -5.52 22.34 6.77
CA GLY A 30 -5.84 23.76 6.92
C GLY A 30 -6.04 24.53 5.61
N ARG A 31 -6.00 23.87 4.44
CA ARG A 31 -6.25 24.48 3.13
C ARG A 31 -7.60 24.07 2.56
N GLU A 32 -8.38 25.03 2.10
CA GLU A 32 -9.63 24.74 1.39
C GLU A 32 -9.32 24.21 -0.03
N ARG A 33 -10.00 23.13 -0.42
CA ARG A 33 -9.96 22.55 -1.75
C ARG A 33 -11.36 22.51 -2.36
N ARG A 34 -11.43 22.64 -3.68
CA ARG A 34 -12.66 22.54 -4.46
C ARG A 34 -12.47 21.56 -5.60
N GLU A 35 -13.42 20.65 -5.80
CA GLU A 35 -13.34 19.59 -6.81
C GLU A 35 -14.65 19.51 -7.60
N LYS A 36 -14.55 19.45 -8.93
CA LYS A 36 -15.68 19.36 -9.86
C LYS A 36 -16.05 17.89 -10.05
N VAL A 37 -17.32 17.53 -9.85
CA VAL A 37 -17.78 16.13 -9.91
C VAL A 37 -18.76 15.91 -11.05
N GLY A 38 -19.72 16.81 -11.23
CA GLY A 38 -20.85 16.59 -12.16
C GLY A 38 -22.12 16.28 -11.38
N ARG A 39 -22.55 15.02 -11.28
CA ARG A 39 -23.86 14.68 -10.67
C ARG A 39 -23.92 14.95 -9.17
N LYS A 40 -25.09 15.38 -8.68
CA LYS A 40 -25.33 15.68 -7.26
C LYS A 40 -25.03 14.52 -6.31
N LYS A 41 -25.50 13.31 -6.66
CA LYS A 41 -25.33 12.12 -5.82
C LYS A 41 -23.85 11.77 -5.65
N ASP A 42 -23.13 11.76 -6.77
CA ASP A 42 -21.69 11.49 -6.80
C ASP A 42 -20.92 12.55 -6.00
N ALA A 43 -21.34 13.83 -6.06
CA ALA A 43 -20.75 14.89 -5.25
C ALA A 43 -21.00 14.70 -3.75
N SER A 44 -22.20 14.28 -3.34
CA SER A 44 -22.50 13.94 -1.94
C SER A 44 -21.61 12.79 -1.44
N ASP A 45 -21.49 11.73 -2.23
CA ASP A 45 -20.71 10.55 -1.83
C ASP A 45 -19.21 10.87 -1.80
N LEU A 46 -18.70 11.61 -2.78
CA LEU A 46 -17.30 12.07 -2.79
C LEU A 46 -17.01 13.00 -1.62
N TYR A 47 -17.93 13.90 -1.26
CA TYR A 47 -17.76 14.77 -0.10
C TYR A 47 -17.62 13.97 1.21
N LYS A 48 -18.44 12.92 1.40
CA LYS A 48 -18.31 12.01 2.57
C LYS A 48 -16.95 11.32 2.60
N ILE A 49 -16.48 10.83 1.45
CA ILE A 49 -15.15 10.20 1.32
C ILE A 49 -14.06 11.20 1.70
N ARG A 50 -14.03 12.39 1.10
CA ARG A 50 -13.01 13.42 1.36
C ARG A 50 -12.99 13.90 2.81
N ASN A 51 -14.16 14.05 3.42
CA ASN A 51 -14.26 14.46 4.82
C ASN A 51 -13.80 13.34 5.77
N ALA A 52 -14.10 12.09 5.43
CA ALA A 52 -13.58 10.94 6.15
C ALA A 52 -12.05 10.82 5.99
N ASP A 53 -11.51 11.09 4.80
CA ASP A 53 -10.06 11.09 4.53
C ASP A 53 -9.34 12.23 5.25
N ALA A 54 -9.94 13.43 5.30
CA ALA A 54 -9.42 14.56 6.06
C ALA A 54 -9.45 14.30 7.58
N LEU A 55 -10.52 13.68 8.09
CA LEU A 55 -10.60 13.22 9.49
C LEU A 55 -9.55 12.15 9.78
N ARG A 56 -9.29 11.28 8.81
CA ARG A 56 -8.21 10.28 8.83
C ARG A 56 -6.83 10.86 8.50
N GLY A 57 -6.64 12.19 8.54
CA GLY A 57 -5.37 12.90 8.34
C GLY A 57 -4.18 12.44 9.21
N VAL A 58 -4.31 11.35 9.95
CA VAL A 58 -3.25 10.49 10.47
C VAL A 58 -3.08 9.28 9.52
N LYS A 59 -2.46 9.51 8.35
CA LYS A 59 -1.98 8.50 7.36
C LYS A 59 -2.85 7.25 7.16
N LEU A 60 -3.67 7.23 6.11
CA LEU A 60 -4.02 5.97 5.44
C LEU A 60 -3.68 6.10 3.94
N PRO A 61 -2.59 5.47 3.47
CA PRO A 61 -2.27 5.48 2.04
C PRO A 61 -3.37 4.74 1.27
N SER A 62 -3.63 5.23 0.05
CA SER A 62 -4.59 4.69 -0.94
C SER A 62 -4.41 3.20 -1.27
N ASN A 63 -3.34 2.57 -0.77
CA ASN A 63 -2.98 1.17 -0.97
C ASN A 63 -3.63 0.19 0.01
N MET A 64 -4.55 0.64 0.89
CA MET A 64 -5.17 -0.21 1.91
C MET A 64 -6.10 -1.34 1.38
N LYS A 65 -6.15 -1.56 0.06
CA LYS A 65 -6.84 -2.71 -0.53
C LYS A 65 -5.95 -3.94 -0.74
N SER A 66 -4.63 -3.84 -0.63
CA SER A 66 -3.77 -5.02 -0.56
C SER A 66 -3.03 -5.00 0.78
N ARG A 67 -3.08 -6.11 1.53
CA ARG A 67 -2.23 -6.32 2.74
C ARG A 67 -0.74 -6.43 2.39
N GLY A 68 -0.31 -5.94 1.21
CA GLY A 68 0.95 -6.28 0.58
C GLY A 68 1.09 -7.78 0.31
N VAL A 69 2.09 -8.16 -0.47
CA VAL A 69 2.46 -9.57 -0.63
C VAL A 69 3.39 -9.93 0.54
N LYS A 70 3.07 -11.00 1.27
CA LYS A 70 3.97 -11.52 2.30
C LYS A 70 5.26 -12.02 1.65
N PHE A 71 6.38 -11.81 2.32
CA PHE A 71 7.68 -12.28 1.85
C PHE A 71 7.70 -13.82 1.69
N GLU A 72 6.92 -14.56 2.50
CA GLU A 72 6.76 -16.01 2.35
C GLU A 72 6.23 -16.42 0.97
N ALA A 73 5.26 -15.69 0.43
CA ALA A 73 4.71 -15.99 -0.89
C ALA A 73 5.77 -15.81 -1.99
N LEU A 74 6.57 -14.73 -1.89
CA LEU A 74 7.67 -14.49 -2.82
C LEU A 74 8.77 -15.56 -2.71
N GLY A 75 9.12 -15.95 -1.48
CA GLY A 75 10.13 -16.99 -1.25
C GLY A 75 9.71 -18.36 -1.80
N LYS A 76 8.43 -18.73 -1.70
CA LYS A 76 7.88 -19.95 -2.30
C LYS A 76 7.91 -19.90 -3.82
N HIS A 77 7.48 -18.80 -4.43
CA HIS A 77 7.55 -18.62 -5.88
C HIS A 77 8.98 -18.63 -6.41
N ALA A 78 9.93 -18.01 -5.69
CA ALA A 78 11.34 -18.08 -6.06
C ALA A 78 11.87 -19.51 -6.01
N LEU A 79 11.45 -20.32 -5.03
CA LEU A 79 11.83 -21.73 -4.95
C LEU A 79 11.24 -22.53 -6.12
N GLU A 80 9.96 -22.36 -6.43
CA GLU A 80 9.32 -23.00 -7.59
C GLU A 80 10.04 -22.66 -8.88
N TRP A 81 10.35 -21.37 -9.10
CA TRP A 81 11.10 -20.92 -10.26
C TRP A 81 12.48 -21.60 -10.37
N TYR A 82 13.22 -21.72 -9.25
CA TYR A 82 14.50 -22.42 -9.22
C TYR A 82 14.38 -23.91 -9.58
N ILE A 83 13.28 -24.57 -9.18
CA ILE A 83 12.99 -25.98 -9.50
C ILE A 83 12.73 -26.11 -11.00
N GLU A 84 11.82 -25.28 -11.54
CA GLU A 84 11.41 -25.32 -12.95
C GLU A 84 12.58 -25.06 -13.89
N HIS A 85 13.50 -24.16 -13.51
CA HIS A 85 14.65 -23.77 -14.32
C HIS A 85 15.89 -24.64 -14.06
N GLY A 86 15.77 -25.73 -13.29
CA GLY A 86 16.83 -26.73 -13.11
C GLY A 86 18.13 -26.16 -12.52
N ARG A 87 18.03 -25.17 -11.63
CA ARG A 87 19.21 -24.48 -11.08
C ARG A 87 20.03 -25.43 -10.22
N LYS A 88 21.33 -25.54 -10.51
CA LYS A 88 22.26 -26.48 -9.84
C LYS A 88 22.40 -26.24 -8.33
N ASP A 89 22.15 -25.01 -7.87
CA ASP A 89 22.34 -24.57 -6.48
C ASP A 89 21.06 -24.59 -5.65
N ILE A 90 20.00 -25.23 -6.13
CA ILE A 90 18.68 -25.25 -5.50
C ILE A 90 18.68 -25.70 -4.04
N LYS A 91 19.52 -26.67 -3.70
CA LYS A 91 19.65 -27.16 -2.31
C LYS A 91 20.16 -26.06 -1.38
N ASN A 92 21.18 -25.33 -1.81
CA ASN A 92 21.75 -24.24 -1.03
C ASN A 92 20.81 -23.05 -0.95
N PHE A 93 20.14 -22.74 -2.07
CA PHE A 93 19.12 -21.68 -2.12
C PHE A 93 17.96 -21.99 -1.17
N ARG A 94 17.43 -23.22 -1.19
CA ARG A 94 16.37 -23.68 -0.29
C ARG A 94 16.72 -23.57 1.18
N ILE A 95 17.93 -23.98 1.57
CA ILE A 95 18.38 -23.88 2.98
C ILE A 95 18.41 -22.42 3.42
N ARG A 96 18.98 -21.52 2.61
CA ARG A 96 19.07 -20.10 2.95
C ARG A 96 17.71 -19.42 2.96
N MET A 97 16.88 -19.70 1.96
CA MET A 97 15.52 -19.17 1.89
C MET A 97 14.71 -19.61 3.11
N ASN A 98 14.78 -20.88 3.53
CA ASN A 98 14.08 -21.34 4.73
C ASN A 98 14.51 -20.62 6.01
N ILE A 99 15.79 -20.22 6.12
CA ILE A 99 16.28 -19.45 7.28
C ILE A 99 15.72 -18.03 7.22
N ILE A 100 15.78 -17.38 6.05
CA ILE A 100 15.21 -16.04 5.84
C ILE A 100 13.70 -16.03 6.13
N LEU A 101 12.97 -17.05 5.67
CA LEU A 101 11.52 -17.15 5.85
C LEU A 101 11.10 -17.25 7.32
N LYS A 102 11.95 -17.78 8.21
CA LYS A 102 11.64 -17.82 9.65
C LYS A 102 11.54 -16.42 10.26
N ASP A 103 12.40 -15.51 9.82
CA ASP A 103 12.49 -14.17 10.39
C ASP A 103 11.67 -13.13 9.61
N PHE A 104 11.53 -13.32 8.29
CA PHE A 104 10.89 -12.34 7.41
C PHE A 104 9.57 -12.82 6.76
N GLY A 105 9.24 -14.11 6.82
CA GLY A 105 8.15 -14.69 6.03
C GLY A 105 6.78 -14.06 6.25
N GLU A 106 6.43 -13.77 7.51
CA GLU A 106 5.15 -13.16 7.89
C GLU A 106 5.06 -11.67 7.56
N ARG A 107 6.18 -11.03 7.25
CA ARG A 107 6.26 -9.60 6.96
C ARG A 107 5.86 -9.32 5.52
N VAL A 108 5.31 -8.12 5.29
CA VAL A 108 5.06 -7.62 3.94
C VAL A 108 6.38 -7.32 3.26
N ALA A 109 6.58 -7.82 2.04
CA ALA A 109 7.84 -7.69 1.32
C ALA A 109 8.26 -6.23 1.12
N ASP A 110 7.32 -5.35 0.77
CA ASP A 110 7.55 -3.92 0.56
C ASP A 110 7.97 -3.17 1.83
N GLU A 111 7.70 -3.73 3.01
CA GLU A 111 8.04 -3.13 4.30
C GLU A 111 9.44 -3.52 4.79
N ILE A 112 10.07 -4.54 4.19
CA ILE A 112 11.40 -5.00 4.58
C ILE A 112 12.44 -4.06 3.99
N LYS A 113 13.12 -3.29 4.85
CA LYS A 113 14.14 -2.33 4.40
C LYS A 113 15.52 -3.00 4.27
N PRO A 114 16.37 -2.54 3.34
CA PRO A 114 17.76 -3.01 3.24
C PRO A 114 18.56 -2.88 4.55
N SER A 115 18.30 -1.82 5.32
CA SER A 115 18.94 -1.60 6.63
C SER A 115 18.59 -2.68 7.66
N GLU A 116 17.39 -3.25 7.59
CA GLU A 116 16.95 -4.32 8.49
C GLU A 116 17.60 -5.66 8.11
N ILE A 117 17.75 -5.91 6.81
CA ILE A 117 18.49 -7.08 6.30
C ILE A 117 19.95 -7.00 6.76
N ASP A 118 20.58 -5.82 6.63
CA ASP A 118 21.97 -5.64 7.09
C ASP A 118 22.10 -5.77 8.62
N ALA A 119 21.11 -5.34 9.40
CA ALA A 119 21.09 -5.55 10.84
C ALA A 119 20.96 -7.04 11.20
N TRP A 120 20.02 -7.75 10.58
CA TRP A 120 19.83 -9.18 10.76
C TRP A 120 21.08 -9.99 10.37
N LEU A 121 21.77 -9.61 9.29
CA LEU A 121 23.05 -10.22 8.91
C LEU A 121 24.17 -9.94 9.92
N LYS A 122 24.16 -8.79 10.61
CA LYS A 122 25.14 -8.46 11.64
C LYS A 122 24.93 -9.26 12.93
N GLU A 123 23.68 -9.50 13.32
CA GLU A 123 23.33 -10.31 14.49
C GLU A 123 23.81 -11.75 14.39
N HIS A 124 23.93 -12.28 13.17
CA HIS A 124 24.45 -13.62 12.94
C HIS A 124 25.99 -13.67 12.97
N ASP A 125 26.54 -14.62 13.72
CA ASP A 125 27.96 -14.94 13.76
C ASP A 125 28.38 -15.81 12.56
N TRP A 126 28.26 -15.22 11.37
CA TRP A 126 28.64 -15.86 10.11
C TRP A 126 29.87 -15.19 9.52
N SER A 127 30.67 -15.96 8.75
CA SER A 127 31.76 -15.36 7.98
C SER A 127 31.24 -14.31 6.98
N PRO A 128 32.05 -13.31 6.61
CA PRO A 128 31.64 -12.30 5.62
C PRO A 128 31.14 -12.91 4.30
N ALA A 129 31.79 -14.00 3.86
CA ALA A 129 31.37 -14.74 2.66
C ALA A 129 29.99 -15.37 2.81
N THR A 130 29.65 -15.91 3.98
CA THR A 130 28.33 -16.45 4.26
C THR A 130 27.28 -15.35 4.31
N LYS A 131 27.56 -14.21 4.97
CA LYS A 131 26.64 -13.04 4.98
C LYS A 131 26.32 -12.57 3.56
N ASN A 132 27.32 -12.46 2.69
CA ASN A 132 27.12 -12.11 1.28
C ASN A 132 26.25 -13.13 0.52
N ARG A 133 26.40 -14.43 0.81
CA ARG A 133 25.55 -15.48 0.21
C ARG A 133 24.09 -15.36 0.62
N TYR A 134 23.79 -14.93 1.84
CA TYR A 134 22.42 -14.64 2.28
C TYR A 134 21.90 -13.34 1.68
N LYS A 135 22.73 -12.29 1.63
CA LYS A 135 22.37 -11.01 0.99
C LYS A 135 21.99 -11.20 -0.48
N ASN A 136 22.70 -12.07 -1.20
CA ASN A 136 22.38 -12.38 -2.59
C ASN A 136 20.99 -13.01 -2.76
N VAL A 137 20.48 -13.76 -1.77
CA VAL A 137 19.13 -14.37 -1.85
C VAL A 137 18.03 -13.31 -1.80
N PHE A 138 18.26 -12.17 -1.14
CA PHE A 138 17.32 -11.05 -1.14
C PHE A 138 17.33 -10.23 -2.43
N GLY A 139 18.42 -10.30 -3.21
CA GLY A 139 18.62 -9.50 -4.42
C GLY A 139 18.49 -10.25 -5.74
N THR A 140 18.22 -11.56 -5.69
CA THR A 140 17.87 -12.40 -6.87
C THR A 140 16.40 -12.25 -7.22
#